data_AF-A0A5B2YUW4-F1
#
_entry.id   AF-A0A5B2YUW4-F1
#
_cell.length_a   1.000
_cell.length_b   1.000
_cell.length_c   1.000
_cell.angle_alpha   90.00
_cell.angle_beta   90.00
_cell.angle_gamma   90.00
#
_symmetry.space_group_name_H-M   'P 1'
#
loop_
_entity.id
_entity.type
_entity.pdbx_description
1 polymer ?
#
loop_
_entity_poly.entity_id
_entity_poly.type
_entity_poly.pdbx_seq_one_letter_code
_entity_poly.pdbx_strand_id
1 'polypeptide(L)'
;MANSLADGMGWRVTTSIITFFGSIIGIIIWLFFYAENYTIYQNIAIVVIIFLAFIAVMAATWASWGLKQSREGKWSNSKKEEVE
;
A
#
# COMPACT_ATOMS: atom_id res chain seq x y z
N MET A 1 26.05 -1.23 -14.71
CA MET A 1 25.80 -1.56 -13.30
C MET A 1 24.55 -0.80 -12.82
N ALA A 2 23.37 -1.20 -13.28
CA ALA A 2 22.11 -0.57 -12.90
C ALA A 2 21.11 -1.67 -12.54
N ASN A 3 20.38 -1.47 -11.44
CA ASN A 3 19.19 -2.21 -10.98
C ASN A 3 19.33 -3.21 -9.82
N SER A 4 20.34 -3.14 -8.94
CA SER A 4 20.28 -3.88 -7.65
C SER A 4 19.21 -3.34 -6.70
N LEU A 5 18.71 -2.11 -6.90
CA LEU A 5 17.54 -1.57 -6.19
C LEU A 5 16.21 -2.14 -6.70
N ALA A 6 16.20 -2.79 -7.87
CA ALA A 6 15.01 -3.40 -8.46
C ALA A 6 14.83 -4.87 -8.02
N ASP A 7 15.78 -5.43 -7.27
CA ASP A 7 15.71 -6.80 -6.73
C ASP A 7 14.61 -6.90 -5.67
N GLY A 8 13.41 -7.31 -6.11
CA GLY A 8 12.29 -7.88 -5.34
C GLY A 8 11.59 -7.01 -4.28
N MET A 9 12.33 -6.20 -3.54
CA MET A 9 11.91 -5.49 -2.33
C MET A 9 11.94 -3.96 -2.50
N GLY A 10 12.91 -3.41 -3.23
CA GLY A 10 13.09 -1.96 -3.37
C GLY A 10 11.92 -1.26 -4.07
N TRP A 11 11.25 -1.94 -5.01
CA TRP A 11 10.06 -1.39 -5.67
C TRP A 11 8.89 -1.17 -4.68
N ARG A 12 8.69 -2.08 -3.71
CA ARG A 12 7.62 -1.95 -2.72
C ARG A 12 7.86 -0.78 -1.79
N VAL A 13 9.11 -0.62 -1.33
CA VAL A 13 9.54 0.51 -0.50
C VAL A 13 9.34 1.82 -1.25
N THR A 14 9.75 1.87 -2.51
CA THR A 14 9.55 3.04 -3.38
C THR A 14 8.07 3.38 -3.54
N THR A 15 7.23 2.39 -3.83
CA THR A 15 5.77 2.55 -3.92
C THR A 15 5.18 3.06 -2.60
N SER A 16 5.60 2.54 -1.45
CA SER A 16 5.15 3.03 -0.15
C SER A 16 5.49 4.49 0.10
N ILE A 17 6.73 4.91 -0.19
CA ILE A 17 7.15 6.30 -0.04
C ILE A 17 6.32 7.22 -0.96
N ILE A 18 6.24 6.87 -2.25
CA ILE A 18 5.49 7.67 -3.23
C ILE A 18 4.01 7.76 -2.86
N THR A 19 3.40 6.65 -2.45
CA THR A 19 1.97 6.64 -2.08
C THR A 19 1.74 7.49 -0.84
N PHE A 20 2.60 7.41 0.18
CA PHE A 20 2.46 8.21 1.39
C PHE A 20 2.54 9.72 1.09
N PHE A 21 3.61 10.16 0.43
CA PHE A 21 3.78 11.57 0.08
C PHE A 21 2.72 12.04 -0.92
N GLY A 22 2.35 11.21 -1.90
CA GLY A 22 1.27 11.50 -2.85
C GLY A 22 -0.08 11.70 -2.16
N SER A 23 -0.37 10.93 -1.11
CA SER A 23 -1.59 11.07 -0.32
C SER A 23 -1.60 12.39 0.45
N ILE A 24 -0.48 12.76 1.09
CA ILE A 24 -0.35 14.03 1.81
C ILE A 24 -0.46 15.22 0.85
N ILE A 25 0.24 15.17 -0.28
CA ILE A 25 0.14 16.20 -1.32
C ILE A 25 -1.30 16.32 -1.81
N GLY A 26 -1.98 15.20 -2.06
CA GLY A 26 -3.38 15.17 -2.45
C GLY A 26 -4.31 15.82 -1.41
N ILE A 27 -4.10 15.55 -0.12
CA ILE A 27 -4.85 16.19 0.98
C ILE A 27 -4.59 17.71 1.00
N ILE A 28 -3.34 18.15 0.87
CA ILE A 28 -2.99 19.58 0.86
C ILE A 28 -3.64 20.27 -0.33
N ILE A 29 -3.54 19.69 -1.53
CA ILE A 29 -4.18 20.23 -2.73
C ILE A 29 -5.69 20.32 -2.54
N TRP A 30 -6.31 19.27 -2.01
CA TRP A 30 -7.75 19.26 -1.75
C TRP A 30 -8.18 20.37 -0.79
N LEU A 31 -7.53 20.44 0.38
CA LEU A 31 -7.90 21.36 1.45
C LEU A 31 -7.64 22.83 1.11
N PHE A 32 -6.57 23.13 0.35
CA PHE A 32 -6.25 24.52 0.00
C PHE A 32 -6.99 25.02 -1.26
N PHE A 33 -7.18 24.18 -2.27
CA PHE A 33 -7.67 24.66 -3.57
C PHE A 33 -9.14 24.32 -3.84
N TYR A 34 -9.68 23.28 -3.22
CA TYR A 34 -11.02 22.77 -3.56
C TYR A 34 -12.00 22.85 -2.40
N ALA A 35 -11.54 22.75 -1.15
CA ALA A 35 -12.41 22.57 0.01
C ALA A 35 -13.39 23.71 0.29
N GLU A 36 -13.11 24.95 -0.14
CA GLU A 36 -14.00 26.10 0.10
C GLU A 36 -15.39 25.93 -0.54
N ASN A 37 -15.48 25.18 -1.64
CA ASN A 37 -16.75 24.97 -2.36
C ASN A 37 -17.61 23.83 -1.78
N TYR A 38 -17.14 23.17 -0.73
CA TYR A 38 -17.77 21.99 -0.16
C TYR A 38 -18.12 22.21 1.31
N THR A 39 -19.16 21.51 1.75
CA THR A 39 -19.48 21.47 3.19
C THR A 39 -18.39 20.75 3.97
N ILE A 40 -18.32 21.01 5.28
CA ILE A 40 -17.36 20.37 6.18
C ILE A 40 -17.43 18.83 6.08
N TYR A 41 -18.64 18.27 6.05
CA TYR A 41 -18.83 16.81 5.94
C TYR A 41 -18.31 16.25 4.61
N GLN A 42 -18.49 16.97 3.51
CA GLN A 42 -17.97 16.56 2.19
C GLN A 42 -16.44 16.59 2.16
N ASN A 43 -15.83 17.61 2.75
CA ASN A 43 -14.37 17.69 2.86
C ASN A 43 -13.78 16.54 3.68
N ILE A 44 -14.41 16.20 4.80
CA ILE A 44 -14.02 15.03 5.62
C ILE A 44 -14.14 13.75 4.80
N ALA A 45 -15.25 13.56 4.08
CA ALA A 45 -15.45 12.38 3.25
C ALA A 45 -14.33 12.23 2.19
N ILE A 46 -13.89 13.33 1.59
CA ILE A 46 -12.86 13.29 0.54
C ILE A 46 -11.48 13.01 1.12
N VAL A 47 -11.15 13.56 2.29
CA VAL A 47 -9.93 13.18 3.02
C VAL A 47 -9.96 11.68 3.35
N VAL A 48 -11.09 11.15 3.80
CA VAL A 48 -11.26 9.70 4.06
C VAL A 48 -11.06 8.89 2.77
N ILE A 49 -11.58 9.34 1.63
CA ILE A 49 -11.38 8.67 0.34
C ILE A 49 -9.89 8.61 -0.03
N ILE A 50 -9.14 9.69 0.18
CA ILE A 50 -7.68 9.70 -0.07
C ILE A 50 -6.98 8.68 0.84
N PHE A 51 -7.36 8.59 2.12
CA PHE A 51 -6.83 7.57 3.02
C PHE A 51 -7.20 6.14 2.61
N LEU A 52 -8.43 5.91 2.14
CA LEU A 52 -8.83 4.61 1.62
C LEU A 52 -8.01 4.23 0.38
N ALA A 53 -7.73 5.18 -0.51
CA ALA A 53 -6.86 4.95 -1.65
C ALA A 53 -5.43 4.59 -1.21
N PHE A 54 -4.87 5.31 -0.24
CA PHE A 54 -3.57 4.99 0.37
C PHE A 54 -3.54 3.55 0.92
N ILE A 55 -4.53 3.18 1.73
CA ILE A 55 -4.62 1.84 2.33
C ILE A 55 -4.77 0.78 1.24
N ALA A 56 -5.60 1.02 0.23
CA ALA A 56 -5.80 0.08 -0.87
C ALA A 56 -4.50 -0.19 -1.63
N VAL A 57 -3.72 0.85 -1.94
CA VAL A 57 -2.42 0.70 -2.62
C VAL A 57 -1.42 -0.04 -1.73
N MET A 58 -1.39 0.25 -0.42
CA MET A 58 -0.52 -0.47 0.52
C MET A 58 -0.91 -1.93 0.66
N ALA A 59 -2.20 -2.23 0.79
CA ALA A 59 -2.71 -3.59 0.83
C ALA A 59 -2.34 -4.35 -0.45
N ALA A 60 -2.57 -3.76 -1.63
CA ALA A 60 -2.25 -4.39 -2.91
C ALA A 60 -0.75 -4.65 -3.07
N THR A 61 0.10 -3.72 -2.63
CA THR A 61 1.56 -3.82 -2.70
C THR A 61 2.09 -5.03 -1.91
N TRP A 62 1.45 -5.36 -0.78
CA TRP A 62 1.90 -6.42 0.12
C TRP A 62 1.06 -7.72 0.05
N ALA A 63 -0.17 -7.68 -0.45
CA ALA A 63 -1.09 -8.81 -0.50
C ALA A 63 -0.52 -10.01 -1.27
N SER A 64 0.12 -9.76 -2.43
CA SER A 64 0.73 -10.80 -3.25
C SER A 64 1.83 -11.57 -2.52
N TRP A 65 2.60 -10.90 -1.65
CA TRP A 65 3.63 -11.54 -0.84
C TRP A 65 3.06 -12.27 0.37
N GLY A 66 2.12 -11.66 1.10
CA GLY A 66 1.48 -12.29 2.25
C GLY A 66 0.78 -13.60 1.89
N LEU A 67 0.07 -13.63 0.76
CA LEU A 67 -0.58 -14.84 0.24
C LEU A 67 0.44 -15.92 -0.17
N LYS A 68 1.57 -15.52 -0.77
CA LYS A 68 2.63 -16.44 -1.17
C LYS A 68 3.33 -17.06 0.06
N GLN A 69 3.66 -16.27 1.07
CA GLN A 69 4.29 -16.73 2.30
C GLN A 69 3.39 -17.71 3.07
N SER A 70 2.08 -17.46 3.11
CA SER A 70 1.08 -18.35 3.71
C SER A 70 1.05 -19.73 3.01
N ARG A 71 1.13 -19.74 1.67
CA ARG A 71 1.14 -20.99 0.88
C ARG A 71 2.43 -21.79 1.05
N GLU A 72 3.58 -21.12 1.05
CA GLU A 72 4.89 -21.77 1.22
C GLU A 72 5.08 -22.34 2.64
N GLY A 73 4.61 -21.62 3.66
CA GLY A 73 4.63 -22.10 5.04
C GLY A 73 3.80 -23.38 5.24
N LYS A 74 2.61 -23.45 4.62
CA LYS A 74 1.75 -24.64 4.68
C LYS A 74 2.40 -25.87 4.01
N TRP A 75 3.07 -25.67 2.88
CA TRP A 75 3.71 -26.76 2.13
C TRP A 75 4.96 -27.30 2.84
N SER A 76 5.74 -26.43 3.48
CA SER A 76 6.91 -26.83 4.25
C SER A 76 6.55 -27.66 5.50
N ASN A 77 5.45 -27.37 6.18
CA ASN A 77 5.01 -28.16 7.34
C ASN A 77 4.51 -29.55 6.94
N SER A 78 3.71 -29.66 5.88
CA SER A 78 3.25 -30.95 5.36
C SER A 78 4.40 -31.88 4.98
N LYS A 79 5.50 -31.34 4.43
CA LYS A 79 6.69 -32.15 4.11
C LYS A 79 7.42 -32.67 5.35
N LYS A 80 7.40 -31.93 6.46
CA LYS A 80 8.07 -32.37 7.70
C LYS A 80 7.30 -33.52 8.35
N GLU A 81 5.98 -33.46 8.34
CA GLU A 81 5.10 -34.52 8.86
C GLU A 81 5.21 -35.84 8.09
N GLU A 82 5.66 -35.83 6.83
CA GLU A 82 5.80 -37.03 6.00
C GLU A 82 7.16 -37.75 6.19
N VAL A 83 8.15 -37.08 6.81
CA VAL A 83 9.51 -37.60 7.01
C VAL A 83 9.75 -38.09 8.45
N GLU A 84 8.88 -37.71 9.41
CA GLU A 84 8.86 -38.23 10.80
C GLU A 84 8.06 -39.53 10.92
#